data_AF-Q8E5A1-F1
#
_entry.id   AF-Q8E5A1-F1
#
_cell.length_a   1.000
_cell.length_b   1.000
_cell.length_c   1.000
_cell.angle_alpha   90.00
_cell.angle_beta   90.00
_cell.angle_gamma   90.00
#
_symmetry.space_group_name_H-M   'P 1'
#
loop_
_entity.id
_entity.type
_entity.pdbx_description
1 polymer ?
#
loop_
_entity_poly.entity_id
_entity_poly.type
_entity_poly.pdbx_seq_one_letter_code
_entity_poly.pdbx_strand_id
1 'polypeptide(L)'
;MINEEHMNQTNSSKKRRQKSTQERLDDKIKQLEKAQESQDALQKKIKTLKDDIASLEGKRQQEIMAEYGIDLHGLEAILATHKEERGGEG
;
A
#
# COMPACT_ATOMS: atom_id res chain seq x y z
N MET A 1 65.17 -43.04 -7.49
CA MET A 1 64.14 -42.89 -8.53
C MET A 1 62.78 -42.82 -7.84
N ILE A 2 61.92 -41.91 -8.33
CA ILE A 2 60.48 -41.73 -8.04
C ILE A 2 60.16 -40.98 -6.74
N ASN A 3 59.39 -39.90 -6.68
CA ASN A 3 59.07 -38.77 -7.57
C ASN A 3 58.43 -37.72 -6.63
N GLU A 4 58.72 -36.44 -6.86
CA GLU A 4 57.89 -35.34 -6.36
C GLU A 4 56.48 -35.51 -6.93
N GLU A 5 55.43 -35.51 -6.11
CA GLU A 5 54.13 -35.02 -6.54
C GLU A 5 53.46 -34.25 -5.40
N HIS A 6 53.58 -32.94 -5.51
CA HIS A 6 52.80 -31.96 -4.80
C HIS A 6 51.31 -32.26 -4.99
N MET A 7 50.63 -32.61 -3.91
CA MET A 7 49.17 -32.58 -3.81
C MET A 7 48.71 -31.12 -3.85
N ASN A 8 48.72 -30.55 -5.06
CA ASN A 8 48.03 -29.32 -5.40
C ASN A 8 46.52 -29.65 -5.37
N GLN A 9 45.95 -29.63 -4.16
CA GLN A 9 44.51 -29.48 -4.00
C GLN A 9 44.13 -28.13 -4.59
N THR A 10 43.83 -28.16 -5.88
CA THR A 10 43.16 -27.08 -6.57
C THR A 10 41.77 -26.98 -5.96
N ASN A 11 41.66 -26.18 -4.91
CA ASN A 11 40.40 -25.59 -4.50
C ASN A 11 39.86 -24.84 -5.71
N SER A 12 39.03 -25.50 -6.50
CA SER A 12 38.28 -24.91 -7.61
C SER A 12 37.23 -23.98 -7.00
N SER A 13 37.71 -22.85 -6.49
CA SER A 13 36.90 -21.69 -6.27
C SER A 13 36.31 -21.36 -7.63
N LYS A 14 35.04 -21.72 -7.82
CA LYS A 14 34.21 -21.25 -8.94
C LYS A 14 34.32 -19.72 -8.90
N LYS A 15 35.27 -19.16 -9.67
CA LYS A 15 35.48 -17.72 -9.79
C LYS A 15 34.20 -17.16 -10.39
N ARG A 16 33.30 -16.72 -9.51
CA ARG A 16 32.07 -16.07 -9.88
C ARG A 16 32.48 -14.82 -10.66
N ARG A 17 32.21 -14.81 -11.97
CA ARG A 17 32.60 -13.70 -12.84
C ARG A 17 31.99 -12.42 -12.27
N GLN A 18 32.80 -11.38 -12.14
CA GLN A 18 32.30 -10.08 -11.72
C GLN A 18 31.28 -9.60 -12.75
N LYS A 19 30.13 -9.13 -12.28
CA LYS A 19 29.08 -8.63 -13.17
C LYS A 19 29.58 -7.41 -13.93
N SER A 20 29.27 -7.34 -15.22
CA SER A 20 29.56 -6.14 -16.02
C SER A 20 28.71 -4.96 -15.54
N THR A 21 29.09 -3.73 -15.91
CA THR A 21 28.28 -2.54 -15.66
C THR A 21 26.89 -2.67 -16.30
N GLN A 22 26.80 -3.25 -17.50
CA GLN A 22 25.53 -3.51 -18.17
C GLN A 22 24.67 -4.52 -17.41
N GLU A 23 25.23 -5.66 -16.98
CA GLU A 23 24.49 -6.66 -16.19
C GLU A 23 23.95 -6.05 -14.88
N ARG A 24 24.72 -5.16 -14.25
CA ARG A 24 24.28 -4.42 -13.06
C ARG A 24 23.19 -3.39 -13.37
N LEU A 25 23.25 -2.74 -14.53
CA LEU A 25 22.21 -1.81 -14.99
C LEU A 25 20.90 -2.57 -15.23
N ASP A 26 20.95 -3.69 -15.94
CA ASP A 26 19.78 -4.53 -16.22
C ASP A 26 19.15 -5.06 -14.93
N ASP A 27 19.95 -5.47 -13.94
CA ASP A 27 19.47 -5.85 -12.62
C ASP A 27 18.72 -4.71 -11.92
N LYS A 28 19.18 -3.46 -12.09
CA LYS A 28 18.55 -2.28 -11.49
C LYS A 28 17.28 -1.87 -12.21
N ILE A 29 17.23 -2.00 -13.54
CA ILE A 29 16.00 -1.82 -14.32
C ILE A 29 14.94 -2.83 -13.86
N LYS A 30 15.30 -4.12 -13.73
CA LYS A 30 14.37 -5.15 -13.22
C LYS A 30 13.91 -4.89 -11.79
N GLN A 31 14.77 -4.35 -10.92
CA GLN A 31 14.38 -3.95 -9.57
C GLN A 31 13.39 -2.79 -9.60
N LEU A 32 13.60 -1.83 -10.49
CA LEU A 32 12.70 -0.69 -10.68
C LEU A 32 11.33 -1.14 -11.19
N GLU A 33 11.27 -2.00 -12.21
CA GLU A 33 10.01 -2.55 -12.74
C GLU A 33 9.19 -3.24 -11.66
N LYS A 34 9.82 -4.11 -10.85
CA LYS A 34 9.14 -4.77 -9.72
C LYS A 34 8.64 -3.80 -8.65
N ALA A 35 9.42 -2.75 -8.38
CA ALA A 35 9.01 -1.71 -7.45
C ALA A 35 7.79 -0.94 -7.98
N GLN A 36 7.76 -0.66 -9.29
CA GLN A 36 6.63 0.00 -9.95
C GLN A 36 5.37 -0.86 -9.90
N GLU A 37 5.46 -2.15 -10.23
CA GLU A 37 4.33 -3.08 -10.12
C GLU A 37 3.78 -3.15 -8.68
N SER A 38 4.68 -3.16 -7.70
CA SER A 38 4.31 -3.15 -6.27
C SER A 38 3.61 -1.85 -5.88
N GLN A 39 4.10 -0.71 -6.38
CA GLN A 39 3.49 0.60 -6.16
C GLN A 39 2.08 0.65 -6.72
N ASP A 40 1.86 0.17 -7.95
CA ASP A 40 0.55 0.17 -8.61
C ASP A 40 -0.44 -0.72 -7.84
N ALA A 41 0.01 -1.89 -7.36
CA ALA A 41 -0.81 -2.77 -6.52
C ALA A 41 -1.21 -2.09 -5.19
N LEU A 42 -0.27 -1.41 -4.53
CA LEU A 42 -0.54 -0.65 -3.30
C LEU A 42 -1.50 0.51 -3.55
N GLN A 43 -1.37 1.23 -4.67
CA GLN A 43 -2.28 2.33 -5.02
C GLN A 43 -3.72 1.81 -5.24
N LYS A 44 -3.89 0.67 -5.92
CA LYS A 44 -5.20 0.03 -6.05
C LYS A 44 -5.79 -0.33 -4.68
N LYS A 45 -4.98 -0.92 -3.79
CA LYS A 45 -5.41 -1.25 -2.43
C LYS A 45 -5.82 0.00 -1.63
N ILE A 46 -5.06 1.10 -1.75
CA ILE A 46 -5.40 2.38 -1.11
C ILE A 46 -6.75 2.89 -1.61
N LYS A 47 -7.01 2.81 -2.92
CA LYS A 47 -8.29 3.22 -3.49
C LYS A 47 -9.44 2.39 -2.91
N THR A 48 -9.32 1.06 -2.93
CA THR A 48 -10.33 0.16 -2.35
C THR A 48 -10.60 0.47 -0.88
N LEU A 49 -9.55 0.67 -0.07
CA LEU A 49 -9.72 1.00 1.35
C LEU A 49 -10.44 2.34 1.55
N LYS A 50 -10.23 3.34 0.69
CA LYS A 50 -10.97 4.61 0.76
C LYS A 50 -12.46 4.41 0.46
N ASP A 51 -12.78 3.62 -0.56
CA ASP A 51 -14.15 3.30 -0.93
C ASP A 51 -14.86 2.50 0.19
N ASP A 52 -14.15 1.56 0.81
CA ASP A 52 -14.64 0.77 1.95
C ASP A 52 -14.89 1.66 3.18
N ILE A 53 -13.96 2.58 3.49
CA ILE A 53 -14.12 3.54 4.61
C ILE A 53 -15.38 4.39 4.39
N ALA A 54 -15.56 5.00 3.22
CA ALA A 54 -16.73 5.82 2.93
C ALA A 54 -18.04 5.02 3.08
N SER A 55 -18.04 3.75 2.63
CA SER A 55 -19.18 2.85 2.78
C SER A 55 -19.48 2.51 4.25
N LEU A 56 -18.44 2.27 5.06
CA LEU A 56 -18.58 1.98 6.48
C LEU A 56 -19.01 3.22 7.28
N GLU A 57 -18.52 4.41 6.94
CA GLU A 57 -18.95 5.67 7.54
C GLU A 57 -20.43 5.93 7.30
N GLY A 58 -20.91 5.71 6.06
CA GLY A 58 -22.33 5.82 5.74
C GLY A 58 -23.20 4.84 6.54
N LYS A 59 -22.77 3.58 6.66
CA LYS A 59 -23.47 2.58 7.50
C LYS A 59 -23.50 2.98 8.97
N ARG A 60 -22.36 3.45 9.50
CA ARG A 60 -22.27 3.91 10.88
C ARG A 60 -23.19 5.09 11.15
N GLN A 61 -23.32 6.02 10.20
CA GLN A 61 -24.27 7.13 10.32
C GLN A 61 -25.73 6.62 10.38
N GLN A 62 -26.08 5.63 9.55
CA GLN A 62 -27.41 5.01 9.58
C GLN A 62 -27.67 4.26 10.90
N GLU A 63 -26.68 3.54 11.43
CA GLU A 63 -26.76 2.86 12.73
C GLU A 63 -27.01 3.86 13.86
N ILE A 64 -26.25 4.97 13.89
CA ILE A 64 -26.45 6.05 14.85
C ILE A 64 -27.88 6.61 14.75
N MET A 65 -28.36 6.92 13.55
CA MET A 65 -29.72 7.41 13.34
C MET A 65 -30.77 6.44 13.90
N ALA A 66 -30.60 5.13 13.65
CA ALA A 66 -31.47 4.09 14.18
C ALA A 66 -31.42 3.98 15.71
N GLU A 67 -30.23 4.09 16.32
CA GLU A 67 -30.04 4.07 17.79
C GLU A 67 -30.81 5.21 18.48
N TYR A 68 -30.82 6.39 17.88
CA TYR A 68 -31.55 7.53 18.40
C TYR A 68 -33.03 7.56 17.97
N GLY A 69 -33.48 6.60 17.16
CA GLY A 69 -34.85 6.58 16.63
C GLY A 69 -35.17 7.77 15.71
N ILE A 70 -34.15 8.33 15.06
CA ILE A 70 -34.24 9.51 14.20
C ILE A 70 -34.11 9.06 12.75
N ASP A 71 -34.99 9.55 11.87
CA ASP A 71 -34.84 9.37 10.42
C ASP A 71 -34.13 10.59 9.79
N LEU A 72 -33.85 10.52 8.49
CA LEU A 72 -33.11 11.60 7.81
C LEU A 72 -33.85 12.94 7.91
N HIS A 73 -35.18 12.90 7.84
CA HIS A 73 -36.01 14.09 7.95
C HIS A 73 -35.99 14.70 9.35
N GLY A 74 -36.03 13.87 10.39
CA GLY A 74 -35.87 14.28 11.78
C GLY A 74 -34.48 14.87 12.04
N LEU A 75 -33.42 14.30 11.45
CA LEU A 75 -32.08 14.85 11.55
C LEU A 75 -31.96 16.22 10.84
N GLU A 76 -32.54 16.36 9.65
CA GLU A 76 -32.61 17.64 8.92
C GLU A 76 -33.36 18.70 9.72
N ALA A 77 -34.50 18.35 10.33
CA ALA A 77 -35.28 19.26 11.15
C ALA A 77 -34.51 19.74 12.39
N ILE A 78 -33.79 18.85 13.07
CA ILE A 78 -32.91 19.18 14.22
C ILE A 78 -31.75 20.10 13.77
N LEU A 79 -31.12 19.82 12.64
CA LEU A 79 -30.03 20.64 12.12
C LEU A 79 -30.50 22.04 11.67
N ALA A 80 -31.70 22.14 11.10
CA ALA A 80 -32.30 23.41 10.68
C ALA A 80 -32.66 24.29 11.89
N THR A 81 -33.29 23.73 12.91
CA THR A 81 -33.65 24.46 14.15
C THR A 81 -32.41 24.99 14.88
N HIS A 82 -31.36 24.19 15.01
CA HIS A 82 -30.12 24.65 15.65
C HIS A 82 -29.26 25.59 14.80
N LYS A 83 -29.45 25.63 13.47
CA LYS A 83 -28.85 26.66 12.60
C LYS A 83 -29.45 28.03 12.85
N GLU A 84 -30.75 28.11 13.10
CA GLU A 84 -31.43 29.37 13.45
C GLU A 84 -31.04 29.86 14.85
N GLU A 85 -30.91 28.96 15.84
CA GLU A 85 -30.56 29.31 17.22
C GLU A 85 -29.12 29.81 17.42
N ARG A 86 -28.17 29.43 16.55
CA ARG A 86 -26.77 29.90 16.63
C ARG A 86 -26.49 31.19 15.87
N GLY A 87 -27.52 31.87 15.37
CA GLY A 87 -27.35 33.08 14.55
C GLY A 87 -26.66 32.76 13.23
N GLY A 88 -27.39 32.14 12.31
CA GLY A 88 -26.90 31.93 10.95
C GLY A 88 -26.74 33.27 10.22
N GLU A 89 -25.50 33.76 10.12
CA GLU A 89 -25.14 34.68 9.04
C GLU A 89 -25.05 33.86 7.75
N GLY A 90 -25.88 34.24 6.77
CA GLY A 90 -25.80 33.76 5.38
C GLY A 90 -24.66 34.39 4.61
#